data_AF-A0A414ZEJ5-F1
#
_entry.id   AF-A0A414ZEJ5-F1
#
_cell.length_a   1.000
_cell.length_b   1.000
_cell.length_c   1.000
_cell.angle_alpha   90.00
_cell.angle_beta   90.00
_cell.angle_gamma   90.00
#
_symmetry.space_group_name_H-M   'P 1'
#
loop_
_entity.id
_entity.type
_entity.pdbx_description
1 polymer ?
#
loop_
_entity_poly.entity_id
_entity_poly.type
_entity_poly.pdbx_seq_one_letter_code
_entity_poly.pdbx_strand_id
1 'polypeptide(L)'
;MSWNPFKKKSDDDLKNTADKEKEIQPQDTTDSSDFVAEELFANPFVCSRNFLELFNTVPEVFFPIDYIASRVAGATFQLKKAKDDSIVWDNQKVNQILNKPNCLFSWKETVYSHHVYKLCVGDSFFRAAVPESFLKIKNLWQWCSNYWVLPADKVEIVPVRNSIPLFGIAEIEEIVDYYNLSFGFSAGIHIPSKQILHDREGIPNLYPGVGFLRGTSRLKSQLKPISNLIAVYDARNVIYVKRGGLGWLISAKKDETGTIAMTPDEKKEILKEHNKTYGVGKGQFPFGISNIPLDFLRTNLSIQELQPFEETLADAISIAGAFGVPAELVPRKDRSTFNNQKTVEKNVYSSIIIPMCSQFCKDITEFLGLESDGLYIDCDFSHVDCLQEGKKEAETVNTSISKRCREEFLSGIICLNDWRAQIGESKVEIPLYSKLIYEMSPDEIEKVKTMLNLTTKSVDGELQKPSVQNEGK
;
A
#
# COMPACT_ATOMS: atom_id res chain seq x y z
N MET A 1 48.85 -8.21 -54.12
CA MET A 1 50.03 -9.09 -53.97
C MET A 1 49.68 -10.21 -53.02
N SER A 2 49.74 -11.45 -53.51
CA SER A 2 49.44 -12.68 -52.76
C SER A 2 50.66 -13.22 -52.02
N TRP A 3 50.45 -13.89 -50.88
CA TRP A 3 51.11 -15.16 -50.42
C TRP A 3 50.87 -15.29 -48.91
N ASN A 4 50.01 -16.21 -48.42
CA ASN A 4 50.08 -17.68 -48.29
C ASN A 4 50.98 -18.18 -47.14
N PRO A 5 50.44 -18.91 -46.14
CA PRO A 5 51.14 -19.42 -44.96
C PRO A 5 51.80 -20.79 -45.23
N PHE A 6 52.65 -21.24 -44.30
CA PHE A 6 53.29 -22.57 -44.14
C PHE A 6 54.82 -22.69 -44.38
N LYS A 7 55.43 -23.39 -43.39
CA LYS A 7 56.80 -23.96 -43.24
C LYS A 7 57.80 -23.06 -42.48
N LYS A 8 58.56 -23.53 -41.50
CA LYS A 8 58.90 -24.91 -41.06
C LYS A 8 59.41 -24.86 -39.60
N LYS A 9 59.02 -25.81 -38.76
CA LYS A 9 59.70 -26.13 -37.48
C LYS A 9 61.06 -26.77 -37.77
N SER A 10 62.04 -26.53 -36.90
CA SER A 10 63.28 -27.32 -36.79
C SER A 10 63.51 -27.75 -35.33
N ASP A 11 63.25 -29.04 -35.08
CA ASP A 11 64.15 -30.05 -34.49
C ASP A 11 64.75 -29.96 -33.08
N ASP A 12 64.25 -29.15 -32.14
CA ASP A 12 64.68 -29.26 -30.72
C ASP A 12 63.61 -29.68 -29.69
N ASP A 13 62.34 -29.86 -30.09
CA ASP A 13 61.23 -30.16 -29.16
C ASP A 13 60.75 -31.63 -29.17
N LEU A 14 61.59 -32.58 -29.55
CA LEU A 14 61.25 -34.02 -29.52
C LEU A 14 62.22 -34.80 -28.65
N LYS A 15 62.03 -34.71 -27.33
CA LYS A 15 62.39 -35.73 -26.34
C LYS A 15 61.81 -35.39 -24.96
N ASN A 16 60.60 -35.85 -24.69
CA ASN A 16 60.16 -36.48 -23.43
C ASN A 16 58.64 -36.34 -23.25
N THR A 17 57.89 -37.20 -23.94
CA THR A 17 56.51 -37.55 -23.61
C THR A 17 56.29 -39.02 -23.96
N ALA A 18 56.34 -39.88 -22.94
CA ALA A 18 55.84 -41.26 -22.85
C ALA A 18 56.23 -41.73 -21.44
N ASP A 19 55.34 -41.83 -20.46
CA ASP A 19 54.42 -42.94 -20.20
C ASP A 19 53.89 -42.68 -18.76
N LYS A 20 52.63 -42.81 -18.35
CA LYS A 20 51.68 -43.94 -18.48
C LYS A 20 50.28 -43.51 -18.01
N GLU A 21 49.27 -44.08 -18.66
CA GLU A 21 47.83 -44.03 -18.33
C GLU A 21 47.42 -45.05 -17.23
N LYS A 22 46.16 -44.88 -16.75
CA LYS A 22 45.23 -45.75 -15.99
C LYS A 22 45.15 -45.47 -14.48
N GLU A 23 44.00 -45.35 -13.82
CA GLU A 23 42.66 -45.96 -14.01
C GLU A 23 41.60 -45.22 -13.15
N ILE A 24 40.29 -45.35 -13.45
CA ILE A 24 39.16 -44.72 -12.74
C ILE A 24 38.26 -45.79 -12.05
N GLN A 25 38.12 -45.66 -10.71
CA GLN A 25 37.01 -45.96 -9.76
C GLN A 25 36.55 -47.40 -9.42
N PRO A 26 35.74 -47.67 -8.33
CA PRO A 26 35.11 -46.77 -7.31
C PRO A 26 35.21 -47.23 -5.82
N GLN A 27 34.99 -46.33 -4.84
CA GLN A 27 34.36 -46.70 -3.55
C GLN A 27 33.80 -45.49 -2.77
N ASP A 28 32.50 -45.56 -2.48
CA ASP A 28 31.76 -44.72 -1.53
C ASP A 28 32.31 -44.84 -0.10
N THR A 29 32.42 -43.71 0.60
CA THR A 29 31.90 -43.54 1.98
C THR A 29 31.75 -42.05 2.31
N THR A 30 30.54 -41.69 2.71
CA THR A 30 30.08 -40.46 3.37
C THR A 30 30.98 -40.00 4.53
N ASP A 31 31.34 -38.71 4.60
CA ASP A 31 30.85 -37.80 5.66
C ASP A 31 31.39 -36.36 5.58
N SER A 32 30.61 -35.46 6.19
CA SER A 32 30.89 -34.09 6.64
C SER A 32 31.05 -32.96 5.60
N SER A 33 29.89 -32.46 5.16
CA SER A 33 29.47 -31.07 5.33
C SER A 33 30.54 -29.96 5.30
N ASP A 34 31.04 -29.63 4.11
CA ASP A 34 31.47 -28.26 3.84
C ASP A 34 30.25 -27.45 3.40
N PHE A 35 29.47 -26.98 4.39
CA PHE A 35 28.55 -25.87 4.18
C PHE A 35 29.40 -24.66 3.80
N VAL A 36 29.42 -24.32 2.51
CA VAL A 36 30.06 -23.11 2.00
C VAL A 36 29.48 -21.92 2.78
N ALA A 37 30.35 -21.12 3.37
CA ALA A 37 30.04 -19.96 4.21
C ALA A 37 29.27 -18.81 3.51
N GLU A 38 28.69 -19.07 2.33
CA GLU A 38 27.82 -18.16 1.59
C GLU A 38 26.36 -18.17 2.10
N GLU A 39 25.96 -19.14 2.92
CA GLU A 39 24.66 -19.14 3.62
C GLU A 39 24.69 -18.44 5.00
N LEU A 40 25.85 -17.93 5.45
CA LEU A 40 26.01 -17.33 6.78
C LEU A 40 25.60 -15.85 6.86
N PHE A 41 25.31 -15.21 5.72
CA PHE A 41 24.68 -13.90 5.67
C PHE A 41 23.61 -13.93 4.59
N ALA A 42 22.36 -14.21 4.99
CA ALA A 42 21.20 -13.84 4.19
C ALA A 42 21.22 -12.33 4.05
N ASN A 43 21.88 -11.82 3.01
CA ASN A 43 21.85 -10.40 2.70
C ASN A 43 20.48 -10.17 2.05
N PRO A 44 19.56 -9.41 2.68
CA PRO A 44 18.23 -9.29 2.13
C PRO A 44 18.31 -8.55 0.81
N PHE A 45 17.95 -9.24 -0.27
CA PHE A 45 17.89 -8.65 -1.59
C PHE A 45 16.70 -7.68 -1.62
N VAL A 46 16.95 -6.40 -1.34
CA VAL A 46 15.94 -5.34 -1.45
C VAL A 46 16.11 -4.65 -2.80
N CYS A 47 15.14 -4.79 -3.68
CA CYS A 47 15.16 -4.14 -4.99
C CYS A 47 13.76 -3.80 -5.48
N SER A 48 13.67 -3.03 -6.57
CA SER A 48 12.36 -2.66 -7.12
C SER A 48 11.54 -3.82 -7.68
N ARG A 49 12.11 -5.02 -7.80
CA ARG A 49 11.44 -6.21 -8.34
C ARG A 49 10.75 -7.07 -7.28
N ASN A 50 11.01 -6.85 -5.98
CA ASN A 50 10.44 -7.66 -4.90
C ASN A 50 9.56 -6.89 -3.92
N PHE A 51 9.01 -5.73 -4.33
CA PHE A 51 8.14 -4.94 -3.45
C PHE A 51 6.87 -5.67 -2.97
N LEU A 52 6.29 -6.56 -3.78
CA LEU A 52 5.17 -7.40 -3.33
C LEU A 52 5.59 -8.42 -2.27
N GLU A 53 6.78 -9.00 -2.39
CA GLU A 53 7.34 -9.90 -1.36
C GLU A 53 7.57 -9.14 -0.06
N LEU A 54 8.13 -7.93 -0.15
CA LEU A 54 8.36 -7.06 1.00
C LEU A 54 7.05 -6.64 1.66
N PHE A 55 5.99 -6.37 0.88
CA PHE A 55 4.66 -6.12 1.42
C PHE A 55 4.11 -7.32 2.21
N ASN A 56 4.37 -8.56 1.78
CA ASN A 56 3.92 -9.75 2.48
C ASN A 56 4.76 -10.14 3.70
N THR A 57 5.99 -9.64 3.80
CA THR A 57 7.00 -10.14 4.78
C THR A 57 7.51 -9.08 5.76
N VAL A 58 7.46 -7.79 5.40
CA VAL A 58 7.96 -6.68 6.23
C VAL A 58 6.79 -5.83 6.75
N PRO A 59 6.49 -5.85 8.07
CA PRO A 59 5.35 -5.15 8.65
C PRO A 59 5.32 -3.64 8.37
N GLU A 60 6.48 -3.00 8.35
CA GLU A 60 6.62 -1.57 8.09
C GLU A 60 6.31 -1.18 6.63
N VAL A 61 6.44 -2.14 5.70
CA VAL A 61 6.01 -1.98 4.29
C VAL A 61 4.53 -2.30 4.16
N PHE A 62 4.07 -3.36 4.82
CA PHE A 62 2.66 -3.76 4.86
C PHE A 62 1.76 -2.64 5.40
N PHE A 63 2.11 -2.09 6.57
CA PHE A 63 1.26 -1.20 7.34
C PHE A 63 0.70 0.00 6.54
N PRO A 64 1.51 0.88 5.94
CA PRO A 64 0.97 2.08 5.28
C PRO A 64 0.18 1.73 4.02
N ILE A 65 0.56 0.67 3.30
CA ILE A 65 -0.12 0.24 2.08
C ILE A 65 -1.48 -0.37 2.43
N ASP A 66 -1.52 -1.29 3.39
CA ASP A 66 -2.76 -1.89 3.88
C ASP A 66 -3.66 -0.85 4.53
N TYR A 67 -3.10 0.09 5.31
CA TYR A 67 -3.86 1.15 5.95
C TYR A 67 -4.67 1.97 4.94
N ILE A 68 -4.06 2.31 3.80
CA ILE A 68 -4.71 3.07 2.72
C ILE A 68 -5.67 2.15 1.93
N ALA A 69 -5.17 1.02 1.41
CA ALA A 69 -5.93 0.14 0.53
C ALA A 69 -7.18 -0.43 1.20
N SER A 70 -7.10 -0.81 2.48
CA SER A 70 -8.25 -1.32 3.25
C SER A 70 -9.34 -0.27 3.46
N ARG A 71 -8.97 0.99 3.69
CA ARG A 71 -9.92 2.11 3.87
C ARG A 71 -10.56 2.54 2.56
N VAL A 72 -9.78 2.55 1.47
CA VAL A 72 -10.31 2.77 0.12
C VAL A 72 -11.32 1.67 -0.24
N ALA A 73 -10.94 0.40 -0.04
CA ALA A 73 -11.82 -0.75 -0.28
C ALA A 73 -13.04 -0.79 0.67
N GLY A 74 -12.93 -0.16 1.85
CA GLY A 74 -14.01 -0.03 2.82
C GLY A 74 -15.05 1.03 2.47
N ALA A 75 -14.81 1.87 1.44
CA ALA A 75 -15.77 2.87 1.00
C ALA A 75 -17.06 2.24 0.48
N THR A 76 -18.19 2.93 0.67
CA THR A 76 -19.47 2.52 0.09
C THR A 76 -19.59 3.07 -1.31
N PHE A 77 -19.42 2.23 -2.33
CA PHE A 77 -19.54 2.62 -3.73
C PHE A 77 -21.02 2.67 -4.16
N GLN A 78 -21.42 3.77 -4.79
CA GLN A 78 -22.80 4.02 -5.18
C GLN A 78 -22.87 4.50 -6.62
N LEU A 79 -23.90 4.07 -7.35
CA LEU A 79 -24.22 4.60 -8.67
C LEU A 79 -25.08 5.85 -8.52
N LYS A 80 -24.71 6.94 -9.19
CA LYS A 80 -25.43 8.21 -9.17
C LYS A 80 -25.71 8.73 -10.58
N LYS A 81 -26.70 9.61 -10.71
CA LYS A 81 -26.97 10.35 -11.94
C LYS A 81 -26.15 11.62 -11.98
N ALA A 82 -25.50 11.90 -13.11
CA ALA A 82 -24.71 13.11 -13.31
C ALA A 82 -25.54 14.40 -13.30
N LYS A 83 -26.86 14.31 -13.50
CA LYS A 83 -27.76 15.47 -13.57
C LYS A 83 -28.04 16.10 -12.20
N ASP A 84 -28.21 15.28 -11.17
CA ASP A 84 -28.77 15.68 -9.87
C ASP A 84 -28.18 14.92 -8.68
N ASP A 85 -27.13 14.14 -8.88
CA ASP A 85 -26.45 13.31 -7.88
C ASP A 85 -27.34 12.30 -7.15
N SER A 86 -28.54 12.03 -7.67
CA SER A 86 -29.45 11.05 -7.09
C SER A 86 -28.91 9.63 -7.24
N ILE A 87 -29.02 8.84 -6.16
CA ILE A 87 -28.59 7.44 -6.13
C ILE A 87 -29.53 6.59 -7.00
N VAL A 88 -28.94 5.75 -7.84
CA VAL A 88 -29.64 4.80 -8.71
C VAL A 88 -29.60 3.42 -8.06
N TRP A 89 -30.74 2.98 -7.53
CA TRP A 89 -30.86 1.70 -6.82
C TRP A 89 -31.19 0.54 -7.76
N ASP A 90 -31.86 0.81 -8.87
CA ASP A 90 -32.50 -0.16 -9.76
C ASP A 90 -31.64 -0.58 -10.98
N ASN A 91 -30.31 -0.44 -10.89
CA ASN A 91 -29.39 -0.91 -11.93
C ASN A 91 -28.74 -2.25 -11.57
N GLN A 92 -29.38 -3.36 -11.96
CA GLN A 92 -28.90 -4.71 -11.65
C GLN A 92 -27.49 -5.01 -12.16
N LYS A 93 -27.10 -4.48 -13.34
CA LYS A 93 -25.78 -4.75 -13.93
C LYS A 93 -24.67 -4.09 -13.13
N VAL A 94 -24.79 -2.80 -12.84
CA VAL A 94 -23.78 -2.08 -12.05
C VAL A 94 -23.77 -2.59 -10.61
N ASN A 95 -24.93 -2.89 -10.03
CA ASN A 95 -25.00 -3.51 -8.70
C ASN A 95 -24.27 -4.86 -8.64
N GLN A 96 -24.35 -5.66 -9.71
CA GLN A 96 -23.58 -6.90 -9.81
C GLN A 96 -22.07 -6.63 -9.85
N ILE A 97 -21.62 -5.61 -10.59
CA ILE A 97 -20.20 -5.20 -10.64
C ILE A 97 -19.72 -4.76 -9.24
N LEU A 98 -20.48 -3.87 -8.58
CA LEU A 98 -20.14 -3.31 -7.27
C LEU A 98 -20.33 -4.28 -6.09
N ASN A 99 -20.87 -5.47 -6.34
CA ASN A 99 -20.98 -6.53 -5.35
C ASN A 99 -19.96 -7.66 -5.62
N LYS A 100 -20.05 -8.24 -6.82
CA LYS A 100 -19.31 -9.43 -7.23
C LYS A 100 -18.86 -9.29 -8.69
N PRO A 101 -17.75 -8.54 -8.94
CA PRO A 101 -17.26 -8.22 -10.28
C PRO A 101 -16.77 -9.43 -11.06
N ASN A 102 -16.44 -10.53 -10.38
CA ASN A 102 -16.10 -11.81 -10.99
C ASN A 102 -16.52 -12.97 -10.06
N CYS A 103 -16.27 -14.22 -10.47
CA CYS A 103 -16.72 -15.38 -9.71
C CYS A 103 -15.98 -15.61 -8.38
N LEU A 104 -14.76 -15.07 -8.22
CA LEU A 104 -13.87 -15.33 -7.08
C LEU A 104 -13.88 -14.20 -6.06
N PHE A 105 -13.81 -12.95 -6.52
CA PHE A 105 -13.61 -11.77 -5.67
C PHE A 105 -14.87 -10.93 -5.57
N SER A 106 -15.11 -10.41 -4.38
CA SER A 106 -16.01 -9.29 -4.14
C SER A 106 -15.44 -7.99 -4.70
N TRP A 107 -16.29 -6.97 -4.82
CA TRP A 107 -15.84 -5.63 -5.20
C TRP A 107 -14.79 -5.09 -4.22
N LYS A 108 -15.00 -5.29 -2.91
CA LYS A 108 -14.07 -4.88 -1.86
C LYS A 108 -12.68 -5.49 -2.05
N GLU A 109 -12.59 -6.82 -2.27
CA GLU A 109 -11.31 -7.50 -2.50
C GLU A 109 -10.63 -7.03 -3.80
N THR A 110 -11.44 -6.73 -4.83
CA THR A 110 -10.96 -6.22 -6.11
C THR A 110 -10.35 -4.83 -5.94
N VAL A 111 -11.06 -3.90 -5.28
CA VAL A 111 -10.57 -2.54 -4.99
C VAL A 111 -9.33 -2.58 -4.10
N TYR A 112 -9.31 -3.46 -3.09
CA TYR A 112 -8.14 -3.66 -2.24
C TYR A 112 -6.92 -4.07 -3.07
N SER A 113 -7.07 -5.12 -3.89
CA SER A 113 -6.00 -5.64 -4.74
C SER A 113 -5.48 -4.58 -5.72
N HIS A 114 -6.39 -3.80 -6.33
CA HIS A 114 -6.03 -2.69 -7.23
C HIS A 114 -5.08 -1.70 -6.57
N HIS A 115 -5.44 -1.23 -5.37
CA HIS A 115 -4.64 -0.23 -4.66
C HIS A 115 -3.35 -0.82 -4.10
N VAL A 116 -3.35 -2.09 -3.64
CA VAL A 116 -2.11 -2.78 -3.23
C VAL A 116 -1.13 -2.86 -4.39
N TYR A 117 -1.55 -3.31 -5.58
CA TYR A 117 -0.65 -3.37 -6.74
C TYR A 117 -0.13 -1.98 -7.11
N LYS A 118 -1.01 -0.98 -7.23
CA LYS A 118 -0.62 0.40 -7.53
C LYS A 118 0.43 0.93 -6.55
N LEU A 119 0.22 0.76 -5.24
CA LEU A 119 1.13 1.27 -4.21
C LEU A 119 2.44 0.46 -4.12
N CYS A 120 2.38 -0.86 -4.28
CA CYS A 120 3.56 -1.74 -4.21
C CYS A 120 4.45 -1.66 -5.44
N VAL A 121 3.90 -1.69 -6.66
CA VAL A 121 4.69 -1.77 -7.89
C VAL A 121 4.62 -0.51 -8.76
N GLY A 122 3.68 0.39 -8.49
CA GLY A 122 3.49 1.63 -9.24
C GLY A 122 2.43 1.54 -10.33
N ASP A 123 1.91 0.34 -10.62
CA ASP A 123 0.89 0.09 -11.63
C ASP A 123 -0.20 -0.84 -11.07
N SER A 124 -1.42 -0.66 -11.56
CA SER A 124 -2.53 -1.59 -11.42
C SER A 124 -3.26 -1.71 -12.76
N PHE A 125 -3.71 -2.92 -13.08
CA PHE A 125 -4.40 -3.22 -14.33
C PHE A 125 -5.76 -3.82 -14.03
N PHE A 126 -6.81 -3.05 -14.27
CA PHE A 126 -8.19 -3.48 -14.10
C PHE A 126 -8.76 -3.87 -15.46
N ARG A 127 -9.05 -5.16 -15.64
CA ARG A 127 -9.48 -5.77 -16.89
C ARG A 127 -10.98 -5.94 -16.96
N ALA A 128 -11.59 -5.54 -18.08
CA ALA A 128 -12.91 -6.01 -18.50
C ALA A 128 -12.77 -7.20 -19.46
N ALA A 129 -13.20 -8.39 -19.03
CA ALA A 129 -13.10 -9.60 -19.83
C ALA A 129 -14.27 -9.70 -20.82
N VAL A 130 -14.12 -9.06 -21.98
CA VAL A 130 -15.09 -9.13 -23.09
C VAL A 130 -14.57 -9.99 -24.25
N PRO A 131 -15.46 -10.72 -24.96
CA PRO A 131 -15.11 -11.39 -26.21
C PRO A 131 -14.61 -10.39 -27.26
N GLU A 132 -13.74 -10.85 -28.16
CA GLU A 132 -13.10 -10.02 -29.19
C GLU A 132 -14.11 -9.30 -30.10
N SER A 133 -15.25 -9.94 -30.38
CA SER A 133 -16.36 -9.38 -31.16
C SER A 133 -16.95 -8.10 -30.56
N PHE A 134 -16.73 -7.83 -29.26
CA PHE A 134 -17.27 -6.69 -28.54
C PHE A 134 -16.22 -5.59 -28.26
N LEU A 135 -15.01 -5.68 -28.83
CA LEU A 135 -13.94 -4.69 -28.59
C LEU A 135 -14.26 -3.25 -29.03
N LYS A 136 -15.27 -3.05 -29.87
CA LYS A 136 -15.72 -1.71 -30.30
C LYS A 136 -16.74 -1.08 -29.35
N ILE A 137 -17.24 -1.82 -28.37
CA ILE A 137 -18.24 -1.33 -27.42
C ILE A 137 -17.57 -0.38 -26.43
N LYS A 138 -18.15 0.81 -26.28
CA LYS A 138 -17.73 1.79 -25.27
C LYS A 138 -18.38 1.55 -23.91
N ASN A 139 -19.64 1.11 -23.89
CA ASN A 139 -20.42 0.94 -22.65
C ASN A 139 -20.18 -0.45 -22.04
N LEU A 140 -18.96 -0.69 -21.54
CA LEU A 140 -18.55 -1.98 -20.97
C LEU A 140 -19.50 -2.45 -19.86
N TRP A 141 -20.04 -1.54 -19.05
CA TRP A 141 -20.98 -1.87 -17.98
C TRP A 141 -22.23 -2.64 -18.43
N GLN A 142 -22.64 -2.46 -19.70
CA GLN A 142 -23.82 -3.13 -20.25
C GLN A 142 -23.51 -4.53 -20.80
N TRP A 143 -22.26 -4.77 -21.23
CA TRP A 143 -21.90 -5.94 -22.04
C TRP A 143 -20.83 -6.84 -21.40
N CYS A 144 -20.21 -6.38 -20.32
CA CYS A 144 -19.23 -7.12 -19.53
C CYS A 144 -19.75 -7.37 -18.12
N SER A 145 -19.62 -8.61 -17.66
CA SER A 145 -19.96 -9.05 -16.31
C SER A 145 -18.77 -9.60 -15.52
N ASN A 146 -17.57 -9.62 -16.11
CA ASN A 146 -16.37 -10.19 -15.51
C ASN A 146 -15.22 -9.17 -15.53
N TYR A 147 -14.90 -8.66 -14.34
CA TYR A 147 -13.84 -7.69 -14.15
C TYR A 147 -12.77 -8.20 -13.18
N TRP A 148 -11.51 -7.99 -13.53
CA TRP A 148 -10.37 -8.59 -12.84
C TRP A 148 -9.28 -7.55 -12.61
N VAL A 149 -8.73 -7.50 -11.41
CA VAL A 149 -7.41 -6.89 -11.21
C VAL A 149 -6.36 -7.92 -11.56
N LEU A 150 -5.51 -7.62 -12.54
CA LEU A 150 -4.46 -8.51 -12.98
C LEU A 150 -3.23 -8.39 -12.05
N PRO A 151 -2.45 -9.46 -11.86
CA PRO A 151 -1.20 -9.41 -11.12
C PRO A 151 -0.20 -8.49 -11.83
N ALA A 152 -0.02 -7.29 -11.30
CA ALA A 152 0.68 -6.20 -12.00
C ALA A 152 2.18 -6.49 -12.24
N ASP A 153 2.80 -7.33 -11.41
CA ASP A 153 4.17 -7.81 -11.57
C ASP A 153 4.33 -8.85 -12.70
N LYS A 154 3.22 -9.36 -13.24
CA LYS A 154 3.16 -10.36 -14.32
C LYS A 154 2.57 -9.85 -15.62
N VAL A 155 2.11 -8.59 -15.63
CA VAL A 155 1.66 -7.91 -16.84
C VAL A 155 2.86 -7.19 -17.45
N GLU A 156 3.07 -7.32 -18.75
CA GLU A 156 4.01 -6.54 -19.55
C GLU A 156 3.21 -5.61 -20.49
N ILE A 157 3.68 -4.37 -20.65
CA ILE A 157 3.05 -3.38 -21.53
C ILE A 157 3.81 -3.39 -22.85
N VAL A 158 3.14 -3.80 -23.93
CA VAL A 158 3.76 -3.89 -25.25
C VAL A 158 3.36 -2.66 -26.06
N PRO A 159 4.31 -1.76 -26.38
CA PRO A 159 4.02 -0.58 -27.19
C PRO A 159 3.79 -0.96 -28.66
N VAL A 160 3.14 -0.05 -29.39
CA VAL A 160 3.08 -0.14 -30.85
C VAL A 160 4.49 -0.05 -31.44
N ARG A 161 4.84 -0.98 -32.34
CA ARG A 161 6.22 -1.14 -32.86
C ARG A 161 6.69 -0.01 -33.78
N ASN A 162 5.77 0.71 -34.42
CA ASN A 162 6.09 1.71 -35.45
C ASN A 162 5.52 3.08 -35.06
N SER A 163 6.40 4.09 -35.01
CA SER A 163 6.06 5.51 -34.85
C SER A 163 5.01 5.78 -33.76
N ILE A 164 5.38 5.58 -32.50
CA ILE A 164 4.54 5.96 -31.36
C ILE A 164 4.36 7.49 -31.41
N PRO A 165 3.13 8.01 -31.52
CA PRO A 165 2.83 9.45 -31.52
C PRO A 165 2.97 10.02 -30.09
N LEU A 166 4.10 9.77 -29.43
CA LEU A 166 4.37 10.22 -28.08
C LEU A 166 4.41 11.75 -28.07
N PHE A 167 3.57 12.38 -27.23
CA PHE A 167 3.31 13.82 -27.18
C PHE A 167 2.52 14.41 -28.37
N GLY A 168 2.01 13.56 -29.26
CA GLY A 168 1.04 13.93 -30.30
C GLY A 168 -0.41 13.76 -29.86
N ILE A 169 -1.34 14.00 -30.78
CA ILE A 169 -2.76 13.64 -30.59
C ILE A 169 -2.86 12.13 -30.82
N ALA A 170 -3.13 11.37 -29.76
CA ALA A 170 -3.16 9.92 -29.81
C ALA A 170 -4.10 9.34 -28.73
N GLU A 171 -4.75 8.24 -29.08
CA GLU A 171 -5.49 7.38 -28.16
C GLU A 171 -4.56 6.31 -27.57
N ILE A 172 -4.99 5.66 -26.48
CA ILE A 172 -4.17 4.64 -25.80
C ILE A 172 -3.79 3.48 -26.73
N GLU A 173 -4.65 3.09 -27.67
CA GLU A 173 -4.39 1.99 -28.61
C GLU A 173 -3.35 2.34 -29.68
N GLU A 174 -3.09 3.62 -29.91
CA GLU A 174 -2.04 4.08 -30.81
C GLU A 174 -0.66 4.10 -30.13
N ILE A 175 -0.65 3.97 -28.80
CA ILE A 175 0.56 3.94 -27.98
C ILE A 175 0.85 2.51 -27.48
N VAL A 176 -0.16 1.82 -26.96
CA VAL A 176 -0.10 0.47 -26.39
C VAL A 176 -0.86 -0.49 -27.30
N ASP A 177 -0.10 -1.42 -27.91
CA ASP A 177 -0.63 -2.45 -28.79
C ASP A 177 -1.47 -3.46 -27.97
N TYR A 178 -0.85 -4.05 -26.93
CA TYR A 178 -1.52 -4.95 -26.02
C TYR A 178 -0.79 -5.05 -24.67
N TYR A 179 -1.51 -5.60 -23.68
CA TYR A 179 -0.95 -6.03 -22.41
C TYR A 179 -0.73 -7.54 -22.46
N ASN A 180 0.48 -7.98 -22.14
CA ASN A 180 0.87 -9.39 -22.12
C ASN A 180 0.85 -9.91 -20.69
N LEU A 181 -0.08 -10.81 -20.37
CA LEU A 181 -0.17 -11.44 -19.04
C LEU A 181 0.56 -12.78 -19.05
N SER A 182 1.58 -12.90 -18.20
CA SER A 182 2.34 -14.13 -17.99
C SER A 182 2.10 -14.68 -16.58
N PHE A 183 0.98 -15.42 -16.40
CA PHE A 183 0.55 -15.91 -15.09
C PHE A 183 0.19 -17.40 -15.11
N GLY A 184 0.83 -18.17 -14.22
CA GLY A 184 0.61 -19.61 -14.08
C GLY A 184 0.98 -20.40 -15.33
N PHE A 185 0.16 -21.40 -15.67
CA PHE A 185 0.33 -22.22 -16.88
C PHE A 185 -0.08 -21.50 -18.18
N SER A 186 -0.77 -20.36 -18.07
CA SER A 186 -1.18 -19.53 -19.19
C SER A 186 -0.10 -18.51 -19.49
N ALA A 187 0.94 -18.93 -20.21
CA ALA A 187 1.97 -18.02 -20.69
C ALA A 187 1.48 -17.27 -21.93
N GLY A 188 1.48 -15.94 -21.88
CA GLY A 188 1.32 -15.10 -23.08
C GLY A 188 -0.12 -14.73 -23.45
N ILE A 189 -1.01 -14.45 -22.49
CA ILE A 189 -2.34 -13.95 -22.83
C ILE A 189 -2.21 -12.49 -23.31
N HIS A 190 -2.46 -12.26 -24.59
CA HIS A 190 -2.56 -10.92 -25.16
C HIS A 190 -3.92 -10.31 -24.86
N ILE A 191 -3.93 -9.17 -24.20
CA ILE A 191 -5.14 -8.44 -23.81
C ILE A 191 -5.11 -7.08 -24.52
N PRO A 192 -6.12 -6.79 -25.36
CA PRO A 192 -6.21 -5.49 -26.05
C PRO A 192 -6.24 -4.32 -25.07
N SER A 193 -5.61 -3.21 -25.44
CA SER A 193 -5.50 -2.01 -24.58
C SER A 193 -6.85 -1.47 -24.09
N LYS A 194 -7.89 -1.49 -24.94
CA LYS A 194 -9.28 -1.12 -24.57
C LYS A 194 -9.90 -1.93 -23.44
N GLN A 195 -9.41 -3.15 -23.19
CA GLN A 195 -9.93 -3.99 -22.11
C GLN A 195 -9.27 -3.70 -20.77
N ILE A 196 -8.30 -2.79 -20.70
CA ILE A 196 -7.50 -2.53 -19.52
C ILE A 196 -7.64 -1.06 -19.12
N LEU A 197 -8.17 -0.82 -17.93
CA LEU A 197 -7.88 0.41 -17.21
C LEU A 197 -6.51 0.24 -16.56
N HIS A 198 -5.53 0.98 -17.08
CA HIS A 198 -4.18 1.05 -16.51
C HIS A 198 -4.09 2.26 -15.58
N ASP A 199 -4.22 2.01 -14.29
CA ASP A 199 -4.00 3.00 -13.24
C ASP A 199 -2.54 2.93 -12.78
N ARG A 200 -1.88 4.07 -12.65
CA ARG A 200 -0.46 4.15 -12.31
C ARG A 200 -0.17 5.31 -11.38
N GLU A 201 0.82 5.14 -10.52
CA GLU A 201 1.40 6.25 -9.77
C GLU A 201 2.06 7.25 -10.75
N GLY A 202 2.17 8.50 -10.31
CA GLY A 202 2.76 9.57 -11.11
C GLY A 202 4.16 9.21 -11.63
N ILE A 203 4.47 9.68 -12.84
CA ILE A 203 5.75 9.44 -13.50
C ILE A 203 6.62 10.69 -13.34
N PRO A 204 7.60 10.69 -12.41
CA PRO A 204 8.44 11.86 -12.19
C PRO A 204 9.48 12.05 -13.30
N ASN A 205 9.74 11.02 -14.11
CA ASN A 205 10.71 11.08 -15.20
C ASN A 205 10.24 10.24 -16.41
N LEU A 206 10.14 10.88 -17.56
CA LEU A 206 9.81 10.24 -18.84
C LEU A 206 11.08 9.59 -19.41
N TYR A 207 11.36 8.37 -18.97
CA TYR A 207 12.51 7.62 -19.47
C TYR A 207 12.34 7.26 -20.96
N PRO A 208 13.42 7.31 -21.77
CA PRO A 208 13.42 6.81 -23.13
C PRO A 208 13.00 5.33 -23.20
N GLY A 209 12.45 4.90 -24.34
CA GLY A 209 11.97 3.52 -24.53
C GLY A 209 10.60 3.29 -23.89
N VAL A 210 10.34 2.11 -23.32
CA VAL A 210 9.03 1.76 -22.72
C VAL A 210 8.85 2.22 -21.27
N GLY A 211 9.88 2.81 -20.67
CA GLY A 211 9.88 3.19 -19.26
C GLY A 211 8.81 4.22 -18.89
N PHE A 212 8.43 5.10 -19.82
CA PHE A 212 7.37 6.09 -19.61
C PHE A 212 5.95 5.50 -19.53
N LEU A 213 5.79 4.22 -19.88
CA LEU A 213 4.50 3.55 -19.76
C LEU A 213 4.23 3.09 -18.31
N ARG A 214 5.28 2.93 -17.50
CA ARG A 214 5.20 2.41 -16.13
C ARG A 214 5.18 3.49 -15.08
N GLY A 215 4.33 3.33 -14.07
CA GLY A 215 4.44 4.08 -12.82
C GLY A 215 5.68 3.68 -12.02
N THR A 216 6.01 4.48 -11.00
CA THR A 216 7.09 4.16 -10.06
C THR A 216 6.53 4.11 -8.65
N SER A 217 6.61 2.95 -7.98
CA SER A 217 6.22 2.84 -6.57
C SER A 217 7.05 3.76 -5.67
N ARG A 218 6.37 4.33 -4.66
CA ARG A 218 6.98 5.12 -3.59
C ARG A 218 7.98 4.31 -2.76
N LEU A 219 7.87 2.99 -2.71
CA LEU A 219 8.85 2.11 -2.06
C LEU A 219 10.25 2.21 -2.68
N LYS A 220 10.35 2.66 -3.95
CA LYS A 220 11.64 2.89 -4.60
C LYS A 220 12.48 3.96 -3.90
N SER A 221 11.86 4.98 -3.31
CA SER A 221 12.60 5.96 -2.51
C SER A 221 12.98 5.42 -1.12
N GLN A 222 12.37 4.31 -0.69
CA GLN A 222 12.50 3.73 0.65
C GLN A 222 13.38 2.47 0.68
N LEU A 223 14.13 2.17 -0.39
CA LEU A 223 15.01 1.00 -0.47
C LEU A 223 16.02 0.95 0.69
N LYS A 224 16.58 2.09 1.10
CA LYS A 224 17.56 2.17 2.19
C LYS A 224 16.91 1.89 3.57
N PRO A 225 15.83 2.60 3.97
CA PRO A 225 15.08 2.25 5.19
C PRO A 225 14.66 0.78 5.25
N ILE A 226 14.16 0.22 4.15
CA ILE A 226 13.75 -1.20 4.12
C ILE A 226 14.96 -2.12 4.31
N SER A 227 16.09 -1.81 3.67
CA SER A 227 17.34 -2.58 3.84
C SER A 227 17.85 -2.53 5.29
N ASN A 228 17.75 -1.37 5.95
CA ASN A 228 18.12 -1.21 7.35
C ASN A 228 17.23 -2.06 8.25
N LEU A 229 15.91 -2.02 8.06
CA LEU A 229 14.96 -2.83 8.83
C LEU A 229 15.29 -4.31 8.79
N ILE A 230 15.56 -4.86 7.60
CA ILE A 230 15.83 -6.29 7.48
C ILE A 230 17.17 -6.64 8.12
N ALA A 231 18.21 -5.82 7.93
CA ALA A 231 19.49 -6.01 8.62
C ALA A 231 19.35 -5.98 10.15
N VAL A 232 18.51 -5.08 10.68
CA VAL A 232 18.21 -5.01 12.12
C VAL A 232 17.45 -6.26 12.58
N TYR A 233 16.47 -6.75 11.82
CA TYR A 233 15.74 -7.96 12.16
C TYR A 233 16.64 -9.20 12.19
N ASP A 234 17.51 -9.34 11.19
CA ASP A 234 18.47 -10.44 11.12
C ASP A 234 19.49 -10.36 12.26
N ALA A 235 20.07 -9.18 12.50
CA ALA A 235 21.01 -8.97 13.60
C ALA A 235 20.36 -9.31 14.96
N ARG A 236 19.13 -8.86 15.20
CA ARG A 236 18.38 -9.17 16.41
C ARG A 236 18.13 -10.67 16.55
N ASN A 237 17.69 -11.34 15.49
CA ASN A 237 17.46 -12.78 15.51
C ASN A 237 18.74 -13.55 15.87
N VAL A 238 19.85 -13.23 15.22
CA VAL A 238 21.16 -13.85 15.49
C VAL A 238 21.61 -13.61 16.92
N ILE A 239 21.49 -12.39 17.44
CA ILE A 239 21.83 -12.07 18.84
C ILE A 239 20.96 -12.86 19.82
N TYR A 240 19.66 -13.02 19.55
CA TYR A 240 18.77 -13.76 20.44
C TYR A 240 19.00 -15.27 20.41
N VAL A 241 19.16 -15.85 19.22
CA VAL A 241 19.18 -17.30 19.00
C VAL A 241 20.58 -17.87 19.17
N LYS A 242 21.58 -17.25 18.53
CA LYS A 242 22.95 -17.76 18.49
C LYS A 242 23.84 -17.13 19.55
N ARG A 243 23.52 -15.91 20.02
CA ARG A 243 24.30 -15.08 20.97
C ARG A 243 25.75 -14.76 20.57
N GLY A 244 26.27 -15.37 19.51
CA GLY A 244 27.62 -15.15 18.98
C GLY A 244 28.73 -15.44 19.98
N GLY A 245 29.96 -15.03 19.65
CA GLY A 245 31.06 -14.98 20.62
C GLY A 245 30.80 -13.87 21.64
N LEU A 246 30.34 -14.24 22.84
CA LEU A 246 29.98 -13.30 23.90
C LEU A 246 31.19 -12.50 24.43
N GLY A 247 32.37 -13.09 24.37
CA GLY A 247 33.59 -12.51 24.90
C GLY A 247 34.66 -13.57 25.16
N TRP A 248 35.78 -13.12 25.72
CA TRP A 248 36.91 -13.96 26.05
C TRP A 248 36.99 -14.15 27.56
N LEU A 249 37.16 -15.39 28.00
CA LEU A 249 37.61 -15.69 29.36
C LEU A 249 39.13 -15.55 29.39
N ILE A 250 39.62 -14.58 30.17
CA ILE A 250 41.04 -14.29 30.31
C ILE A 250 41.50 -14.54 31.74
N SER A 251 42.79 -14.86 31.89
CA SER A 251 43.41 -15.06 33.19
C SER A 251 43.56 -13.72 33.91
N ALA A 252 43.09 -13.63 35.15
CA ALA A 252 43.33 -12.50 36.03
C ALA A 252 44.51 -12.74 37.00
N LYS A 253 45.27 -13.83 36.81
CA LYS A 253 46.46 -14.14 37.63
C LYS A 253 47.53 -13.06 37.46
N LYS A 254 48.11 -12.60 38.57
CA LYS A 254 49.19 -11.61 38.62
C LYS A 254 50.38 -12.14 39.40
N ASP A 255 51.58 -11.77 38.97
CA ASP A 255 52.86 -11.96 39.66
C ASP A 255 53.64 -10.63 39.70
N GLU A 256 54.78 -10.58 40.37
CA GLU A 256 55.59 -9.36 40.57
C GLU A 256 55.98 -8.66 39.25
N THR A 257 56.00 -9.40 38.13
CA THR A 257 56.34 -8.88 36.79
C THR A 257 55.16 -8.72 35.83
N GLY A 258 53.92 -9.06 36.19
CA GLY A 258 52.74 -8.84 35.32
C GLY A 258 51.67 -9.95 35.33
N THR A 259 50.83 -9.98 34.29
CA THR A 259 49.74 -10.96 34.13
C THR A 259 50.24 -12.31 33.60
N ILE A 260 49.78 -13.41 34.21
CA ILE A 260 50.15 -14.78 33.81
C ILE A 260 49.04 -15.41 32.97
N ALA A 261 49.38 -15.99 31.82
CA ALA A 261 48.44 -16.73 30.98
C ALA A 261 48.01 -18.08 31.60
N MET A 262 46.77 -18.51 31.32
CA MET A 262 46.32 -19.86 31.68
C MET A 262 47.12 -20.92 30.92
N THR A 263 47.46 -22.01 31.62
CA THR A 263 48.08 -23.17 30.98
C THR A 263 47.06 -23.94 30.11
N PRO A 264 47.51 -24.76 29.14
CA PRO A 264 46.60 -25.56 28.32
C PRO A 264 45.69 -26.50 29.11
N ASP A 265 46.17 -27.04 30.24
CA ASP A 265 45.39 -27.95 31.08
C ASP A 265 44.33 -27.21 31.88
N GLU A 266 44.65 -26.03 32.41
CA GLU A 266 43.68 -25.14 33.08
C GLU A 266 42.53 -24.74 32.13
N LYS A 267 42.85 -24.43 30.85
CA LYS A 267 41.82 -24.12 29.84
C LYS A 267 40.90 -25.32 29.59
N LYS A 268 41.45 -26.53 29.50
CA LYS A 268 40.67 -27.76 29.28
C LYS A 268 39.78 -28.07 30.47
N GLU A 269 40.29 -27.88 31.69
CA GLU A 269 39.53 -28.10 32.93
C GLU A 269 38.33 -27.16 33.02
N ILE A 270 38.54 -25.85 32.81
CA ILE A 270 37.48 -24.84 32.80
C ILE A 270 36.41 -25.15 31.74
N LEU A 271 36.81 -25.51 30.51
CA LEU A 271 35.86 -25.86 29.45
C LEU A 271 35.04 -27.12 29.80
N LYS A 272 35.67 -28.11 30.43
CA LYS A 272 35.02 -29.36 30.82
C LYS A 272 34.02 -29.14 31.96
N GLU A 273 34.38 -28.34 32.97
CA GLU A 273 33.48 -27.96 34.06
C GLU A 273 32.32 -27.10 33.56
N HIS A 274 32.60 -26.11 32.71
CA HIS A 274 31.57 -25.24 32.12
C HIS A 274 30.52 -26.05 31.35
N ASN A 275 30.94 -26.94 30.45
CA ASN A 275 30.02 -27.69 29.59
C ASN A 275 29.22 -28.76 30.34
N LYS A 276 29.77 -29.34 31.42
CA LYS A 276 29.14 -30.48 32.12
C LYS A 276 28.36 -30.06 33.36
N THR A 277 28.86 -29.09 34.12
CA THR A 277 28.39 -28.80 35.48
C THR A 277 27.52 -27.55 35.54
N TYR A 278 27.75 -26.57 34.66
CA TYR A 278 27.14 -25.24 34.76
C TYR A 278 26.16 -24.96 33.60
N GLY A 279 25.05 -24.27 33.89
CA GLY A 279 24.02 -23.96 32.90
C GLY A 279 22.61 -23.89 33.48
N VAL A 280 21.62 -23.83 32.59
CA VAL A 280 20.19 -23.70 32.92
C VAL A 280 19.39 -24.98 32.64
N GLY A 281 20.05 -26.04 32.18
CA GLY A 281 19.45 -27.35 31.94
C GLY A 281 19.20 -28.14 33.24
N LYS A 282 18.38 -29.20 33.14
CA LYS A 282 18.06 -30.07 34.28
C LYS A 282 19.34 -30.78 34.79
N GLY A 283 19.74 -30.50 36.03
CA GLY A 283 20.95 -31.07 36.65
C GLY A 283 22.21 -30.22 36.50
N GLN A 284 22.11 -29.02 35.92
CA GLN A 284 23.21 -28.06 35.84
C GLN A 284 23.06 -26.98 36.94
N PHE A 285 24.20 -26.46 37.40
CA PHE A 285 24.25 -25.40 38.40
C PHE A 285 24.28 -24.02 37.72
N PRO A 286 23.49 -23.04 38.19
CA PRO A 286 23.41 -21.72 37.56
C PRO A 286 24.63 -20.82 37.84
N PHE A 287 25.50 -21.19 38.78
CA PHE A 287 26.68 -20.41 39.17
C PHE A 287 27.96 -21.17 38.87
N GLY A 288 28.84 -20.59 38.06
CA GLY A 288 30.20 -21.10 37.85
C GLY A 288 31.11 -20.72 39.02
N ILE A 289 31.84 -21.69 39.57
CA ILE A 289 32.83 -21.47 40.63
C ILE A 289 34.18 -21.87 40.05
N SER A 290 35.17 -20.97 40.09
CA SER A 290 36.51 -21.23 39.58
C SER A 290 37.54 -20.94 40.67
N ASN A 291 38.51 -21.84 40.81
CA ASN A 291 39.66 -21.65 41.70
C ASN A 291 40.77 -20.81 41.04
N ILE A 292 40.62 -20.52 39.74
CA ILE A 292 41.49 -19.65 38.96
C ILE A 292 40.84 -18.25 38.89
N PRO A 293 41.56 -17.16 39.22
CA PRO A 293 41.09 -15.81 38.97
C PRO A 293 40.83 -15.60 37.47
N LEU A 294 39.59 -15.32 37.11
CA LEU A 294 39.14 -15.14 35.73
C LEU A 294 38.47 -13.77 35.57
N ASP A 295 38.78 -13.09 34.47
CA ASP A 295 38.02 -11.93 34.00
C ASP A 295 37.31 -12.31 32.69
N PHE A 296 36.11 -11.78 32.50
CA PHE A 296 35.37 -11.93 31.24
C PHE A 296 35.43 -10.63 30.44
N LEU A 297 36.19 -10.63 29.35
CA LEU A 297 36.25 -9.51 28.43
C LEU A 297 35.13 -9.67 27.40
N ARG A 298 34.03 -8.95 27.62
CA ARG A 298 32.89 -8.90 26.71
C ARG A 298 33.30 -8.21 25.40
N THR A 299 33.10 -8.87 24.26
CA THR A 299 33.42 -8.31 22.93
C THR A 299 32.19 -8.08 22.06
N ASN A 300 31.01 -8.53 22.50
CA ASN A 300 29.77 -8.32 21.75
C ASN A 300 29.12 -6.98 22.10
N LEU A 301 28.58 -6.30 21.09
CA LEU A 301 27.69 -5.17 21.30
C LEU A 301 26.37 -5.67 21.93
N SER A 302 25.89 -4.94 22.93
CA SER A 302 24.58 -5.15 23.51
C SER A 302 23.49 -4.61 22.58
N ILE A 303 22.28 -5.17 22.70
CA ILE A 303 21.08 -4.64 22.03
C ILE A 303 20.82 -3.19 22.47
N GLN A 304 21.16 -2.83 23.71
CA GLN A 304 21.01 -1.45 24.18
C GLN A 304 21.95 -0.49 23.45
N GLU A 305 23.19 -0.89 23.17
CA GLU A 305 24.19 -0.06 22.45
C GLU A 305 23.86 0.08 20.96
N LEU A 306 23.21 -0.93 20.37
CA LEU A 306 22.80 -0.90 18.96
C LEU A 306 21.50 -0.11 18.71
N GLN A 307 20.76 0.25 19.77
CA GLN A 307 19.46 0.95 19.71
C GLN A 307 18.51 0.50 18.57
N PRO A 308 18.34 -0.82 18.30
CA PRO A 308 17.65 -1.27 17.11
C PRO A 308 16.15 -0.91 17.10
N PHE A 309 15.56 -0.66 18.27
CA PHE A 309 14.17 -0.25 18.38
C PHE A 309 13.94 1.18 17.88
N GLU A 310 14.89 2.09 18.16
CA GLU A 310 14.81 3.48 17.69
C GLU A 310 15.01 3.54 16.18
N GLU A 311 15.99 2.80 15.65
CA GLU A 311 16.23 2.67 14.20
C GLU A 311 14.98 2.13 13.49
N THR A 312 14.41 1.01 13.98
CA THR A 312 13.20 0.43 13.36
C THR A 312 12.02 1.39 13.36
N LEU A 313 11.86 2.20 14.41
CA LEU A 313 10.79 3.18 14.48
C LEU A 313 11.03 4.34 13.50
N ALA A 314 12.28 4.82 13.39
CA ALA A 314 12.64 5.88 12.46
C ALA A 314 12.41 5.45 11.00
N ASP A 315 12.83 4.24 10.64
CA ASP A 315 12.60 3.67 9.31
C ASP A 315 11.10 3.43 9.04
N ALA A 316 10.35 2.92 10.03
CA ALA A 316 8.90 2.75 9.92
C ALA A 316 8.18 4.08 9.65
N ILE A 317 8.57 5.15 10.36
CA ILE A 317 8.03 6.50 10.16
C ILE A 317 8.40 7.03 8.78
N SER A 318 9.64 6.82 8.33
CA SER A 318 10.09 7.23 6.99
C SER A 318 9.28 6.55 5.88
N ILE A 319 9.07 5.23 5.99
CA ILE A 319 8.27 4.45 5.04
C ILE A 319 6.81 4.91 5.06
N ALA A 320 6.19 5.05 6.24
CA ALA A 320 4.82 5.54 6.38
C ALA A 320 4.65 6.95 5.80
N GLY A 321 5.60 7.84 6.07
CA GLY A 321 5.65 9.21 5.54
C GLY A 321 5.70 9.26 4.01
N ALA A 322 6.35 8.30 3.34
CA ALA A 322 6.35 8.19 1.88
C ALA A 322 4.95 7.98 1.29
N PHE A 323 4.06 7.34 2.05
CA PHE A 323 2.66 7.16 1.69
C PHE A 323 1.75 8.28 2.21
N GLY A 324 2.30 9.25 2.93
CA GLY A 324 1.57 10.34 3.57
C GLY A 324 0.87 9.93 4.87
N VAL A 325 1.15 8.74 5.41
CA VAL A 325 0.61 8.28 6.69
C VAL A 325 1.40 8.94 7.83
N PRO A 326 0.76 9.72 8.71
CA PRO A 326 1.44 10.42 9.80
C PRO A 326 2.08 9.47 10.83
N ALA A 327 3.18 9.92 11.44
CA ALA A 327 3.95 9.16 12.41
C ALA A 327 3.15 8.74 13.66
N GLU A 328 2.09 9.50 14.00
CA GLU A 328 1.19 9.23 15.12
C GLU A 328 0.37 7.95 14.95
N LEU A 329 0.14 7.53 13.70
CA LEU A 329 -0.58 6.30 13.39
C LEU A 329 0.33 5.08 13.33
N VAL A 330 1.65 5.29 13.24
CA VAL A 330 2.63 4.19 13.24
C VAL A 330 2.59 3.48 14.60
N PRO A 331 2.39 2.15 14.65
CA PRO A 331 2.33 1.41 15.89
C PRO A 331 3.60 1.55 16.72
N ARG A 332 3.49 2.16 17.91
CA ARG A 332 4.61 2.36 18.85
C ARG A 332 4.17 2.23 20.30
N LYS A 333 5.15 2.07 21.20
CA LYS A 333 4.93 1.92 22.65
C LYS A 333 4.36 3.20 23.28
N ASP A 334 4.89 4.35 22.89
CA ASP A 334 4.49 5.65 23.43
C ASP A 334 3.34 6.23 22.58
N ARG A 335 2.12 5.75 22.82
CA ARG A 335 0.92 6.18 22.08
C ARG A 335 0.41 7.54 22.56
N SER A 336 -0.01 8.39 21.62
CA SER A 336 -0.78 9.60 21.91
C SER A 336 -2.18 9.27 22.42
N THR A 337 -2.82 10.20 23.13
CA THR A 337 -4.22 10.08 23.60
C THR A 337 -5.21 9.85 22.44
N PHE A 338 -6.29 9.10 22.70
CA PHE A 338 -7.29 8.68 21.70
C PHE A 338 -7.88 9.84 20.85
N ASN A 339 -8.11 11.02 21.43
CA ASN A 339 -8.68 12.16 20.70
C ASN A 339 -7.75 12.68 19.60
N ASN A 340 -6.44 12.68 19.83
CA ASN A 340 -5.48 13.10 18.82
C ASN A 340 -5.46 12.13 17.64
N GLN A 341 -5.69 10.83 17.88
CA GLN A 341 -5.69 9.82 16.83
C GLN A 341 -6.86 9.99 15.86
N LYS A 342 -8.06 10.29 16.34
CA LYS A 342 -9.22 10.55 15.48
C LYS A 342 -9.00 11.73 14.54
N THR A 343 -8.41 12.81 15.05
CA THR A 343 -8.09 14.00 14.24
C THR A 343 -7.04 13.68 13.18
N VAL A 344 -6.01 12.91 13.54
CA VAL A 344 -4.98 12.48 12.58
C VAL A 344 -5.58 11.56 11.52
N GLU A 345 -6.44 10.62 11.89
CA GLU A 345 -7.13 9.73 10.94
C GLU A 345 -8.07 10.51 10.00
N LYS A 346 -8.84 11.47 10.53
CA LYS A 346 -9.65 12.41 9.72
C LYS A 346 -8.81 13.15 8.68
N ASN A 347 -7.61 13.57 9.05
CA ASN A 347 -6.69 14.22 8.11
C ASN A 347 -6.26 13.26 7.00
N VAL A 348 -5.92 12.01 7.31
CA VAL A 348 -5.56 11.00 6.30
C VAL A 348 -6.72 10.70 5.36
N TYR A 349 -7.95 10.62 5.87
CA TYR A 349 -9.13 10.48 5.02
C TYR A 349 -9.27 11.64 4.05
N SER A 350 -9.15 12.87 4.56
CA SER A 350 -9.33 14.08 3.77
C SER A 350 -8.22 14.31 2.74
N SER A 351 -6.97 13.97 3.07
CA SER A 351 -5.80 14.28 2.24
C SER A 351 -5.40 13.16 1.28
N ILE A 352 -5.73 11.90 1.59
CA ILE A 352 -5.25 10.74 0.83
C ILE A 352 -6.40 9.84 0.39
N ILE A 353 -7.20 9.33 1.33
CA ILE A 353 -8.16 8.25 1.04
C ILE A 353 -9.30 8.73 0.14
N ILE A 354 -9.96 9.84 0.51
CA ILE A 354 -11.08 10.38 -0.26
C ILE A 354 -10.61 10.80 -1.66
N PRO A 355 -9.51 11.59 -1.84
CA PRO A 355 -9.01 11.90 -3.18
C PRO A 355 -8.68 10.66 -4.02
N MET A 356 -8.07 9.64 -3.41
CA MET A 356 -7.73 8.39 -4.10
C MET A 356 -8.99 7.62 -4.53
N CYS A 357 -9.99 7.50 -3.66
CA CYS A 357 -11.28 6.90 -4.01
C CYS A 357 -12.00 7.70 -5.10
N SER A 358 -12.06 9.03 -4.99
CA SER A 358 -12.72 9.87 -5.98
C SER A 358 -12.06 9.75 -7.35
N GLN A 359 -10.73 9.65 -7.41
CA GLN A 359 -10.03 9.41 -8.67
C GLN A 359 -10.34 8.01 -9.23
N PHE A 360 -10.26 6.98 -8.39
CA PHE A 360 -10.60 5.62 -8.81
C PHE A 360 -12.05 5.49 -9.31
N CYS A 361 -13.01 6.15 -8.64
CA CYS A 361 -14.40 6.21 -9.06
C CYS A 361 -14.57 6.87 -10.44
N LYS A 362 -13.84 7.96 -10.71
CA LYS A 362 -13.82 8.61 -12.03
C LYS A 362 -13.23 7.70 -13.10
N ASP A 363 -12.06 7.13 -12.84
CA ASP A 363 -11.35 6.25 -13.78
C ASP A 363 -12.21 5.02 -14.14
N ILE A 364 -12.86 4.41 -13.15
CA ILE A 364 -13.78 3.29 -13.37
C ILE A 364 -15.05 3.75 -14.09
N THR A 365 -15.58 4.93 -13.78
CA THR A 365 -16.77 5.49 -14.46
C THR A 365 -16.53 5.67 -15.96
N GLU A 366 -15.39 6.27 -16.31
CA GLU A 366 -14.95 6.48 -17.69
C GLU A 366 -14.69 5.14 -18.38
N PHE A 367 -13.90 4.26 -17.75
CA PHE A 367 -13.57 2.95 -18.29
C PHE A 367 -14.81 2.09 -18.57
N LEU A 368 -15.79 2.11 -17.66
CA LEU A 368 -17.03 1.37 -17.82
C LEU A 368 -17.97 1.98 -18.88
N GLY A 369 -17.73 3.22 -19.30
CA GLY A 369 -18.59 3.96 -20.23
C GLY A 369 -19.94 4.33 -19.62
N LEU A 370 -19.98 4.68 -18.32
CA LEU A 370 -21.20 5.08 -17.63
C LEU A 370 -21.65 6.51 -17.99
N GLU A 371 -20.69 7.38 -18.32
CA GLU A 371 -20.96 8.80 -18.62
C GLU A 371 -21.89 8.99 -19.82
N SER A 372 -21.82 8.09 -20.82
CA SER A 372 -22.68 8.16 -22.01
C SER A 372 -24.17 8.11 -21.66
N ASP A 373 -24.49 7.49 -20.52
CA ASP A 373 -25.85 7.28 -20.04
C ASP A 373 -26.19 8.24 -18.89
N GLY A 374 -25.34 9.25 -18.64
CA GLY A 374 -25.52 10.24 -17.58
C GLY A 374 -25.36 9.64 -16.17
N LEU A 375 -24.56 8.58 -16.04
CA LEU A 375 -24.32 7.88 -14.78
C LEU A 375 -22.85 7.99 -14.36
N TYR A 376 -22.59 7.95 -13.06
CA TYR A 376 -21.24 7.85 -12.51
C TYR A 376 -21.20 7.09 -11.20
N ILE A 377 -20.05 6.52 -10.87
CA ILE A 377 -19.80 5.88 -9.57
C ILE A 377 -19.21 6.91 -8.62
N ASP A 378 -19.70 6.91 -7.38
CA ASP A 378 -19.20 7.74 -6.29
C ASP A 378 -18.92 6.90 -5.05
N CYS A 379 -18.13 7.44 -4.13
CA CYS A 379 -17.78 6.81 -2.86
C CYS A 379 -18.37 7.59 -1.67
N ASP A 380 -19.09 6.88 -0.80
CA ASP A 380 -19.60 7.40 0.46
C ASP A 380 -18.79 6.87 1.66
N PHE A 381 -18.47 7.79 2.57
CA PHE A 381 -17.78 7.52 3.83
C PHE A 381 -18.61 7.93 5.05
N SER A 382 -19.93 8.07 4.91
CA SER A 382 -20.79 8.51 6.01
C SER A 382 -20.81 7.57 7.21
N HIS A 383 -20.47 6.30 7.01
CA HIS A 383 -20.31 5.30 8.05
C HIS A 383 -19.01 5.41 8.86
N VAL A 384 -18.07 6.28 8.46
CA VAL A 384 -16.77 6.43 9.12
C VAL A 384 -16.88 7.40 10.30
N ASP A 385 -16.74 6.88 11.52
CA ASP A 385 -16.93 7.62 12.77
C ASP A 385 -16.10 8.91 12.87
N CYS A 386 -14.82 8.87 12.49
CA CYS A 386 -13.94 10.05 12.59
C CYS A 386 -14.33 11.19 11.63
N LEU A 387 -15.10 10.89 10.58
CA LEU A 387 -15.63 11.91 9.66
C LEU A 387 -16.96 12.50 10.14
N GLN A 388 -17.71 11.80 10.99
CA GLN A 388 -18.99 12.27 11.51
C GLN A 388 -18.83 13.45 12.47
N GLU A 389 -17.76 13.51 13.27
CA GLU A 389 -17.46 14.66 14.14
C GLU A 389 -17.35 15.95 13.31
N GLY A 390 -16.66 15.90 12.17
CA GLY A 390 -16.58 17.04 11.24
C GLY A 390 -17.93 17.42 10.62
N LYS A 391 -18.79 16.44 10.29
CA LYS A 391 -20.15 16.72 9.81
C LYS A 391 -20.99 17.42 10.88
N LYS A 392 -20.89 16.98 12.14
CA LYS A 392 -21.61 17.61 13.25
C LYS A 392 -21.18 19.07 13.48
N GLU A 393 -19.87 19.34 13.39
CA GLU A 393 -19.33 20.70 13.45
C GLU A 393 -19.84 21.55 12.29
N ALA A 394 -19.79 21.02 11.06
CA ALA A 394 -20.30 21.70 9.87
C ALA A 394 -21.81 22.00 9.95
N GLU A 395 -22.62 21.04 10.41
CA GLU A 395 -24.06 21.22 10.62
C GLU A 395 -24.37 22.26 11.70
N THR A 396 -23.54 22.32 12.75
CA THR A 396 -23.64 23.36 13.79
C THR A 396 -23.35 24.74 13.21
N VAL A 397 -22.33 24.85 12.34
CA VAL A 397 -22.01 26.07 11.60
C VAL A 397 -23.14 26.46 10.65
N ASN A 398 -23.66 25.52 9.85
CA ASN A 398 -24.79 25.77 8.93
C ASN A 398 -26.05 26.22 9.68
N THR A 399 -26.33 25.62 10.83
CA THR A 399 -27.41 26.04 11.73
C THR A 399 -27.17 27.47 12.22
N SER A 400 -25.95 27.82 12.58
CA SER A 400 -25.59 29.19 13.00
C SER A 400 -25.70 30.20 11.86
N ILE A 401 -25.24 29.86 10.65
CA ILE A 401 -25.37 30.69 9.45
C ILE A 401 -26.84 30.89 9.14
N SER A 402 -27.65 29.83 9.18
CA SER A 402 -29.09 29.89 8.92
C SER A 402 -29.82 30.77 9.94
N LYS A 403 -29.43 30.70 11.23
CA LYS A 403 -29.96 31.60 12.27
C LYS A 403 -29.63 33.07 11.97
N ARG A 404 -28.37 33.36 11.61
CA ARG A 404 -27.94 34.73 11.22
C ARG A 404 -28.69 35.21 9.98
N CYS A 405 -28.76 34.39 8.93
CA CYS A 405 -29.45 34.74 7.69
C CYS A 405 -30.94 35.01 7.93
N ARG A 406 -31.58 34.28 8.85
CA ARG A 406 -32.96 34.55 9.26
C ARG A 406 -33.10 35.95 9.86
N GLU A 407 -32.20 36.36 10.74
CA GLU A 407 -32.20 37.70 11.35
C GLU A 407 -31.92 38.79 10.30
N GLU A 408 -30.96 38.57 9.41
CA GLU A 408 -30.61 39.49 8.32
C GLU A 408 -31.76 39.64 7.31
N PHE A 409 -32.43 38.54 6.97
CA PHE A 409 -33.61 38.54 6.10
C PHE A 409 -34.78 39.30 6.72
N LEU A 410 -35.08 39.02 8.00
CA LEU A 410 -36.15 39.73 8.74
C LEU A 410 -35.86 41.22 8.92
N SER A 411 -34.57 41.59 8.98
CA SER A 411 -34.11 42.98 9.04
C SER A 411 -34.06 43.66 7.67
N GLY A 412 -34.37 42.94 6.58
CA GLY A 412 -34.37 43.47 5.21
C GLY A 412 -32.98 43.70 4.61
N ILE A 413 -31.95 43.04 5.14
CA ILE A 413 -30.55 43.17 4.70
C ILE A 413 -30.25 42.25 3.51
N ILE A 414 -30.82 41.04 3.49
CA ILE A 414 -30.58 40.02 2.46
C ILE A 414 -31.91 39.46 1.93
N CYS A 415 -31.89 38.89 0.72
CA CYS A 415 -33.04 38.15 0.17
C CYS A 415 -32.95 36.63 0.45
N LEU A 416 -33.99 35.85 0.09
CA LEU A 416 -33.99 34.39 0.31
C LEU A 416 -32.95 33.67 -0.55
N ASN A 417 -32.65 34.15 -1.76
CA ASN A 417 -31.58 33.61 -2.60
C ASN A 417 -30.19 33.90 -2.02
N ASP A 418 -29.99 35.04 -1.35
CA ASP A 418 -28.75 35.34 -0.63
C ASP A 418 -28.57 34.40 0.56
N TRP A 419 -29.65 34.11 1.30
CA TRP A 419 -29.63 33.08 2.36
C TRP A 419 -29.25 31.73 1.76
N ARG A 420 -29.92 31.27 0.70
CA ARG A 420 -29.60 30.00 0.02
C ARG A 420 -28.13 29.94 -0.41
N ALA A 421 -27.61 31.02 -0.99
CA ALA A 421 -26.20 31.10 -1.36
C ALA A 421 -25.26 30.96 -0.14
N GLN A 422 -25.58 31.59 1.00
CA GLN A 422 -24.77 31.48 2.22
C GLN A 422 -24.73 30.07 2.83
N ILE A 423 -25.74 29.22 2.56
CA ILE A 423 -25.78 27.82 3.00
C ILE A 423 -25.38 26.83 1.90
N GLY A 424 -24.85 27.31 0.76
CA GLY A 424 -24.39 26.46 -0.34
C GLY A 424 -25.50 25.88 -1.22
N GLU A 425 -26.71 26.42 -1.12
CA GLU A 425 -27.88 25.98 -1.87
C GLU A 425 -28.02 26.73 -3.21
N SER A 426 -28.56 26.04 -4.22
CA SER A 426 -28.73 26.63 -5.55
C SER A 426 -29.79 27.72 -5.59
N LYS A 427 -29.58 28.72 -6.45
CA LYS A 427 -30.54 29.80 -6.71
C LYS A 427 -31.90 29.25 -7.16
N VAL A 428 -32.97 29.85 -6.66
CA VAL A 428 -34.33 29.58 -7.10
C VAL A 428 -34.79 30.72 -8.02
N GLU A 429 -35.27 30.37 -9.21
CA GLU A 429 -35.71 31.34 -10.23
C GLU A 429 -37.07 31.99 -9.95
N ILE A 430 -37.69 31.68 -8.81
CA ILE A 430 -38.94 32.31 -8.37
C ILE A 430 -38.63 33.77 -8.00
N PRO A 431 -39.31 34.78 -8.60
CA PRO A 431 -39.01 36.19 -8.37
C PRO A 431 -39.04 36.61 -6.90
N LEU A 432 -39.94 36.03 -6.10
CA LEU A 432 -40.06 36.27 -4.65
C LEU A 432 -38.73 36.04 -3.91
N TYR A 433 -37.93 35.06 -4.33
CA TYR A 433 -36.71 34.69 -3.62
C TYR A 433 -35.59 35.73 -3.79
N SER A 434 -35.71 36.64 -4.76
CA SER A 434 -34.73 37.68 -5.03
C SER A 434 -35.15 39.06 -4.53
N LYS A 435 -36.28 39.16 -3.80
CA LYS A 435 -36.78 40.42 -3.22
C LYS A 435 -36.32 40.59 -1.78
N LEU A 436 -36.04 41.83 -1.38
CA LEU A 436 -35.90 42.20 0.02
C LEU A 436 -37.27 42.31 0.69
N ILE A 437 -37.32 42.15 2.02
CA ILE A 437 -38.60 42.07 2.75
C ILE A 437 -39.49 43.32 2.56
N TYR A 438 -38.89 44.48 2.33
CA TYR A 438 -39.61 45.74 2.08
C TYR A 438 -40.09 45.90 0.63
N GLU A 439 -39.59 45.08 -0.29
CA GLU A 439 -40.00 45.03 -1.70
C GLU A 439 -41.13 44.02 -1.94
N MET A 440 -41.48 43.25 -0.90
CA MET A 440 -42.53 42.23 -0.96
C MET A 440 -43.91 42.85 -0.75
N SER A 441 -44.91 42.36 -1.48
CA SER A 441 -46.31 42.71 -1.23
C SER A 441 -46.82 42.07 0.07
N PRO A 442 -47.92 42.56 0.66
CA PRO A 442 -48.52 41.95 1.86
C PRO A 442 -48.80 40.45 1.71
N ASP A 443 -49.29 40.02 0.54
CA ASP A 443 -49.56 38.61 0.23
C ASP A 443 -48.27 37.77 0.12
N GLU A 444 -47.19 38.37 -0.40
CA GLU A 444 -45.87 37.74 -0.47
C GLU A 444 -45.27 37.54 0.93
N ILE A 445 -45.43 38.54 1.81
CA ILE A 445 -44.99 38.47 3.21
C ILE A 445 -45.75 37.36 3.97
N GLU A 446 -47.05 37.21 3.77
CA GLU A 446 -47.81 36.12 4.40
C GLU A 446 -47.37 34.73 3.93
N LYS A 447 -47.06 34.56 2.64
CA LYS A 447 -46.50 33.31 2.10
C LYS A 447 -45.17 32.98 2.75
N VAL A 448 -44.28 33.96 2.87
CA VAL A 448 -42.97 33.77 3.52
C VAL A 448 -43.13 33.45 5.01
N LYS A 449 -44.01 34.15 5.74
CA LYS A 449 -44.33 33.83 7.14
C LYS A 449 -44.84 32.40 7.30
N THR A 450 -45.72 31.97 6.41
CA THR A 450 -46.24 30.59 6.41
C THR A 450 -45.12 29.58 6.17
N MET A 451 -44.23 29.83 5.21
CA MET A 451 -43.07 28.96 4.94
C MET A 451 -42.09 28.88 6.11
N LEU A 452 -41.76 30.00 6.76
CA LEU A 452 -40.88 30.04 7.93
C LEU A 452 -41.50 29.38 9.17
N ASN A 453 -42.83 29.41 9.30
CA ASN A 453 -43.54 28.77 10.40
C ASN A 453 -43.79 27.26 10.17
N LEU A 454 -43.81 26.81 8.92
CA LEU A 454 -43.81 25.38 8.59
C LEU A 454 -42.48 24.73 9.01
N THR A 455 -41.36 25.46 8.89
CA THR A 455 -40.03 24.97 9.33
C THR A 455 -39.87 24.91 10.86
N THR A 456 -40.64 25.68 11.64
CA THR A 456 -40.55 25.65 13.12
C THR A 456 -41.42 24.59 13.78
N LYS A 457 -42.42 24.02 13.08
CA LYS A 457 -43.31 22.99 13.64
C LYS A 457 -42.81 21.55 13.51
N SER A 458 -41.63 21.31 12.93
CA SER A 458 -41.13 19.95 12.63
C SER A 458 -39.82 19.58 13.35
N VAL A 459 -39.53 20.14 14.53
CA VAL A 459 -38.28 19.80 15.27
C VAL A 459 -38.52 19.13 16.63
N ASP A 460 -39.77 19.07 17.14
CA ASP A 460 -40.07 18.43 18.43
C ASP A 460 -41.03 17.23 18.32
N GLY A 461 -40.85 16.39 17.31
CA GLY A 461 -41.62 15.14 17.16
C GLY A 461 -40.70 13.98 16.85
N GLU A 462 -40.66 12.99 17.76
CA GLU A 462 -39.98 11.72 17.58
C GLU A 462 -40.19 11.15 16.17
N LEU A 463 -39.11 10.64 15.55
CA LEU A 463 -39.17 9.80 14.36
C LEU A 463 -40.09 8.60 14.64
N GLN A 464 -41.36 8.71 14.27
CA GLN A 464 -42.22 7.55 14.13
C GLN A 464 -41.65 6.70 13.00
N LYS A 465 -41.12 5.52 13.38
CA LYS A 465 -40.82 4.44 12.44
C LYS A 465 -42.07 4.16 11.59
N PRO A 466 -41.94 3.97 10.26
CA PRO A 466 -43.08 3.59 9.45
C PRO A 466 -43.62 2.25 9.96
N SER A 467 -44.89 2.26 10.38
CA SER A 467 -45.65 1.09 10.73
C SER A 467 -45.82 0.22 9.49
N VAL A 468 -45.30 -1.00 9.57
CA VAL A 468 -45.60 -2.08 8.63
C VAL A 468 -47.10 -2.36 8.75
N GLN A 469 -47.88 -1.94 7.77
CA GLN A 469 -49.23 -2.47 7.59
C GLN A 469 -49.09 -3.87 7.00
N ASN A 470 -49.08 -4.86 7.90
CA ASN A 470 -49.55 -6.20 7.58
C ASN A 470 -51.01 -6.32 8.02
N GLU A 471 -51.76 -7.03 7.18
CA GLU A 471 -53.11 -7.58 7.36
C GLU A 471 -54.31 -6.70 6.99
N GLY A 472 -55.01 -7.13 5.93
CA GLY A 472 -56.46 -6.94 5.85
C GLY A 472 -57.15 -7.05 4.49
N LYS A 473 -56.95 -8.13 3.72
CA LYS A 473 -58.02 -9.04 3.21
C LYS A 473 -57.49 -10.09 2.24
#